data_AF-A0A1Y4QS30-F1
#
_entry.id   AF-A0A1Y4QS30-F1
#
_cell.length_a   1.000
_cell.length_b   1.000
_cell.length_c   1.000
_cell.angle_alpha   90.00
_cell.angle_beta   90.00
_cell.angle_gamma   90.00
#
_symmetry.space_group_name_H-M   'P 1'
#
loop_
_entity.id
_entity.type
_entity.pdbx_description
1 polymer ?
#
loop_
_entity_poly.entity_id
_entity_poly.type
_entity_poly.pdbx_seq_one_letter_code
_entity_poly.pdbx_strand_id
1 'polypeptide(L)'
;MLTASFTHSKRLQQHIEYLYRYGNMYKIINGNLLFHGCIPLDKSGKLRKVNVDGKDYQGKELLDKFEEKINLAYYQNNQDAIDLMWYLWCGKNSPLFGKSKLALFEKYFIQESKLINEIKDSYYKWIEQEQTCKMILKCFNLDSNTGHIINGHMPVKTVAGEKPVKANGRLYVIDGGISKSYHSKTGTAGYTLIFDSQHLQLAKHLPYHDLAKDGLMCLTPEVEIMETNSRIKNRDCDVGKELSRQLQDLKELLFAYRNGIIKEK
;
A
#
# COMPACT_ATOMS: atom_id res chain seq x y z
N MET A 1 -29.20 -17.93 4.06
CA MET A 1 -28.23 -18.99 3.68
C MET A 1 -26.85 -18.45 3.31
N LEU A 2 -26.75 -17.42 2.46
CA LEU A 2 -25.45 -16.84 2.07
C LEU A 2 -24.71 -16.15 3.24
N THR A 3 -25.38 -15.23 3.95
CA THR A 3 -24.79 -14.49 5.08
C THR A 3 -24.23 -15.44 6.14
N ALA A 4 -25.00 -16.47 6.50
CA ALA A 4 -24.57 -17.49 7.46
C ALA A 4 -23.29 -18.21 7.02
N SER A 5 -23.13 -18.48 5.71
CA SER A 5 -21.95 -19.14 5.17
C SER A 5 -20.68 -18.30 5.34
N PHE A 6 -20.78 -16.97 5.24
CA PHE A 6 -19.65 -16.06 5.48
C PHE A 6 -19.40 -15.80 6.97
N THR A 7 -20.47 -15.56 7.75
CA THR A 7 -20.33 -15.21 9.16
C THR A 7 -19.93 -16.39 10.05
N HIS A 8 -20.28 -17.63 9.69
CA HIS A 8 -19.97 -18.83 10.49
C HIS A 8 -18.75 -19.61 9.97
N SER A 9 -18.14 -19.19 8.86
CA SER A 9 -16.92 -19.83 8.36
C SER A 9 -15.73 -19.47 9.25
N LYS A 10 -15.38 -20.35 10.20
CA LYS A 10 -14.25 -20.17 11.12
C LYS A 10 -12.96 -19.80 10.39
N ARG A 11 -12.67 -20.47 9.27
CA ARG A 11 -11.46 -20.22 8.47
C ARG A 11 -11.47 -18.81 7.86
N LEU A 12 -12.62 -18.37 7.33
CA LEU A 12 -12.73 -17.01 6.80
C LEU A 12 -12.55 -15.98 7.91
N GLN A 13 -13.20 -16.17 9.06
CA GLN A 13 -13.07 -15.26 10.20
C GLN A 13 -11.61 -15.15 10.67
N GLN A 14 -10.87 -16.25 10.74
CA GLN A 14 -9.43 -16.23 11.06
C GLN A 14 -8.60 -15.46 10.04
N HIS A 15 -8.88 -15.60 8.74
CA HIS A 15 -8.18 -14.83 7.71
C HIS A 15 -8.51 -13.33 7.78
N ILE A 16 -9.77 -12.98 8.02
CA ILE A 16 -10.19 -11.58 8.18
C ILE A 16 -9.56 -10.98 9.43
N GLU A 17 -9.58 -11.67 10.57
CA GLU A 17 -8.92 -11.24 11.80
C GLU A 17 -7.43 -11.00 11.57
N TYR A 18 -6.75 -11.87 10.83
CA TYR A 18 -5.34 -11.67 10.47
C TYR A 18 -5.14 -10.36 9.68
N LEU A 19 -6.02 -10.06 8.73
CA LEU A 19 -5.95 -8.81 7.96
C LEU A 19 -6.17 -7.59 8.84
N TYR A 20 -7.13 -7.60 9.78
CA TYR A 20 -7.34 -6.49 10.71
C TYR A 20 -6.23 -6.35 11.75
N ARG A 21 -5.52 -7.44 12.08
CA ARG A 21 -4.45 -7.41 13.07
C ARG A 21 -3.13 -6.89 12.51
N TYR A 22 -2.84 -7.16 11.24
CA TYR A 22 -1.54 -6.86 10.63
C TYR A 22 -1.62 -5.94 9.40
N GLY A 23 -2.79 -5.83 8.78
CA GLY A 23 -3.07 -4.93 7.67
C GLY A 23 -3.25 -3.50 8.17
N ASN A 24 -2.90 -2.56 7.31
CA ASN A 24 -3.02 -1.12 7.55
C ASN A 24 -3.26 -0.43 6.19
N MET A 25 -3.86 0.76 6.20
CA MET A 25 -4.07 1.60 5.00
C MET A 25 -2.77 1.96 4.28
N TYR A 26 -1.67 2.05 5.03
CA TYR A 26 -0.32 2.22 4.53
C TYR A 26 0.68 1.58 5.51
N LYS A 27 1.91 1.37 5.05
CA LYS A 27 3.00 0.88 5.90
C LYS A 27 4.25 1.73 5.66
N ILE A 28 4.87 2.17 6.74
CA ILE A 28 6.20 2.77 6.71
C ILE A 28 7.18 1.70 7.18
N ILE A 29 8.24 1.47 6.40
CA ILE A 29 9.30 0.54 6.81
C ILE A 29 10.64 0.90 6.16
N ASN A 30 11.65 1.09 7.00
CA ASN A 30 13.04 1.40 6.63
C ASN A 30 13.13 2.59 5.65
N GLY A 31 12.40 3.67 5.94
CA GLY A 31 12.37 4.87 5.09
C GLY A 31 11.45 4.79 3.86
N ASN A 32 10.79 3.64 3.64
CA ASN A 32 9.90 3.42 2.51
C ASN A 32 8.42 3.59 2.91
N LEU A 33 7.62 4.16 2.02
CA LEU A 33 6.17 4.30 2.15
C LEU A 33 5.45 3.33 1.21
N LEU A 34 4.69 2.40 1.77
CA LEU A 34 3.92 1.42 1.03
C LEU A 34 2.42 1.74 1.16
N PHE A 35 1.69 1.82 0.06
CA PHE A 35 0.22 1.87 0.07
C PHE A 35 -0.35 1.28 -1.22
N HIS A 36 -1.58 0.75 -1.14
CA HIS A 36 -2.15 -0.02 -2.24
C HIS A 36 -2.61 0.86 -3.42
N GLY A 37 -3.60 1.74 -3.20
CA GLY A 37 -4.27 2.49 -4.28
C GLY A 37 -3.60 3.84 -4.58
N CYS A 38 -4.11 4.91 -4.02
CA CYS A 38 -3.65 6.27 -4.28
C CYS A 38 -3.72 7.17 -3.04
N ILE A 39 -3.00 8.30 -3.07
CA ILE A 39 -3.24 9.42 -2.15
C ILE A 39 -4.05 10.47 -2.91
N PRO A 40 -5.28 10.81 -2.50
CA PRO A 40 -6.14 11.74 -3.24
C PRO A 40 -5.47 13.08 -3.54
N LEU A 41 -5.34 13.43 -4.83
CA LEU A 41 -4.79 14.71 -5.27
C LEU A 41 -5.85 15.54 -6.02
N ASP A 42 -5.70 16.85 -5.98
CA ASP A 42 -6.48 17.76 -6.81
C ASP A 42 -5.88 17.89 -8.23
N LYS A 43 -6.57 18.64 -9.09
CA LYS A 43 -6.12 18.84 -10.48
C LYS A 43 -4.77 19.57 -10.59
N SER A 44 -4.38 20.32 -9.55
CA SER A 44 -3.09 21.02 -9.46
C SER A 44 -1.96 20.17 -8.89
N GLY A 45 -2.25 18.93 -8.47
CA GLY A 45 -1.26 18.00 -7.90
C GLY A 45 -1.01 18.18 -6.41
N LYS A 46 -1.85 18.97 -5.72
CA LYS A 46 -1.79 19.13 -4.26
C LYS A 46 -2.67 18.10 -3.57
N LEU A 47 -2.38 17.83 -2.30
CA LEU A 47 -3.20 16.96 -1.46
C LEU A 47 -4.65 17.47 -1.42
N ARG A 48 -5.60 16.59 -1.76
CA ARG A 48 -7.02 16.94 -1.77
C ARG A 48 -7.60 16.75 -0.37
N LYS A 49 -8.31 17.77 0.11
CA LYS A 49 -9.14 17.67 1.32
C LYS A 49 -10.38 16.81 1.06
N VAL A 50 -10.67 15.92 2.00
CA VAL A 50 -11.84 15.04 1.99
C VAL A 50 -12.53 15.19 3.33
N ASN A 51 -13.82 15.52 3.30
CA ASN A 51 -14.63 15.62 4.49
C ASN A 51 -15.02 14.22 5.00
N VAL A 52 -14.69 13.93 6.25
CA VAL A 52 -15.08 12.72 6.97
C VAL A 52 -15.67 13.16 8.30
N ASP A 53 -16.94 12.84 8.55
CA ASP A 53 -17.71 13.24 9.73
C ASP A 53 -17.67 14.76 10.03
N GLY A 54 -17.78 15.60 9.00
CA GLY A 54 -17.81 17.06 9.17
C GLY A 54 -16.43 17.72 9.34
N LYS A 55 -15.34 16.95 9.36
CA LYS A 55 -13.97 17.49 9.38
C LYS A 55 -13.20 17.13 8.11
N ASP A 56 -12.43 18.08 7.60
CA ASP A 56 -11.58 17.88 6.42
C ASP A 56 -10.25 17.24 6.82
N TYR A 57 -9.88 16.18 6.11
CA TYR A 57 -8.60 15.48 6.22
C TYR A 57 -7.94 15.37 4.85
N GLN A 58 -6.61 15.23 4.81
CA GLN A 58 -5.84 15.06 3.58
C GLN A 58 -4.56 14.27 3.83
N GLY A 59 -4.00 13.65 2.79
CA GLY A 59 -2.72 12.94 2.89
C GLY A 59 -2.72 11.87 3.99
N LYS A 60 -1.69 11.87 4.84
CA LYS A 60 -1.54 10.94 5.96
C LYS A 60 -2.75 10.95 6.90
N GLU A 61 -3.23 12.13 7.31
CA GLU A 61 -4.33 12.26 8.27
C GLU A 61 -5.62 11.64 7.74
N LEU A 62 -5.86 11.70 6.43
CA LEU A 62 -7.02 11.05 5.80
C LEU A 62 -6.94 9.53 5.91
N LEU A 63 -5.77 8.96 5.63
CA LEU A 63 -5.56 7.52 5.74
C LEU A 63 -5.64 7.06 7.19
N ASP A 64 -5.08 7.82 8.13
CA ASP A 64 -5.20 7.55 9.57
C ASP A 64 -6.67 7.56 10.02
N LYS A 65 -7.48 8.53 9.54
CA LYS A 65 -8.90 8.60 9.87
C LYS A 65 -9.69 7.44 9.27
N PHE A 66 -9.35 7.00 8.06
CA PHE A 66 -9.97 5.82 7.47
C PHE A 66 -9.56 4.54 8.18
N GLU A 67 -8.31 4.40 8.61
CA GLU A 67 -7.85 3.28 9.43
C GLU A 67 -8.62 3.20 10.77
N GLU A 68 -8.82 4.35 11.44
CA GLU A 68 -9.65 4.43 12.64
C GLU A 68 -11.07 3.89 12.37
N LYS A 69 -11.70 4.34 11.28
CA LYS A 69 -13.05 3.89 10.89
C LYS A 69 -13.10 2.41 10.51
N ILE A 70 -12.13 1.91 9.77
CA ILE A 70 -12.02 0.48 9.42
C ILE A 70 -12.00 -0.36 10.70
N ASN A 71 -11.20 0.03 11.70
CA ASN A 71 -11.15 -0.66 12.99
C ASN A 71 -12.46 -0.55 13.78
N LEU A 72 -13.13 0.61 13.76
CA LEU A 72 -14.46 0.78 14.37
C LEU A 72 -15.51 -0.13 13.73
N ALA A 73 -15.48 -0.28 12.40
CA ALA A 73 -16.40 -1.15 11.67
C ALA A 73 -16.28 -2.60 12.13
N TYR A 74 -15.05 -3.11 12.29
CA TYR A 74 -14.80 -4.51 12.62
C TYR A 74 -14.90 -4.83 14.11
N TYR A 75 -14.24 -4.05 14.97
CA TYR A 75 -14.16 -4.35 16.40
C TYR A 75 -15.36 -3.85 17.20
N GLN A 76 -16.07 -2.82 16.71
CA GLN A 76 -17.18 -2.20 17.44
C GLN A 76 -18.52 -2.28 16.71
N ASN A 77 -18.57 -2.83 15.49
CA ASN A 77 -19.78 -2.93 14.66
C ASN A 77 -20.50 -1.57 14.50
N ASN A 78 -19.75 -0.47 14.42
CA ASN A 78 -20.32 0.86 14.24
C ASN A 78 -20.91 1.00 12.83
N GLN A 79 -22.20 1.36 12.72
CA GLN A 79 -22.91 1.36 11.43
C GLN A 79 -22.32 2.35 10.42
N ASP A 80 -22.03 3.60 10.83
CA ASP A 80 -21.46 4.61 9.93
C ASP A 80 -20.09 4.16 9.38
N ALA A 81 -19.30 3.48 10.22
CA ALA A 81 -18.03 2.91 9.82
C ALA A 81 -18.19 1.72 8.87
N ILE A 82 -19.20 0.87 9.07
CA ILE A 82 -19.55 -0.22 8.15
C ILE A 82 -19.96 0.34 6.78
N ASP A 83 -20.78 1.38 6.75
CA ASP A 83 -21.19 2.03 5.50
C ASP A 83 -19.98 2.67 4.79
N LEU A 84 -19.02 3.20 5.56
CA LEU A 84 -17.77 3.71 5.03
C LEU A 84 -16.91 2.61 4.37
N MET A 85 -16.96 1.35 4.84
CA MET A 85 -16.26 0.25 4.16
C MET A 85 -16.73 0.09 2.71
N TRP A 86 -18.03 0.25 2.48
CA TRP A 86 -18.60 0.24 1.12
C TRP A 86 -18.13 1.45 0.31
N TYR A 87 -18.11 2.63 0.94
CA TYR A 87 -17.56 3.84 0.33
C TYR A 87 -16.09 3.67 -0.06
N LEU A 88 -15.26 3.03 0.76
CA LEU A 88 -13.85 2.81 0.45
C LEU A 88 -13.67 1.93 -0.79
N TRP A 89 -14.62 1.05 -1.10
CA TRP A 89 -14.54 0.20 -2.29
C TRP A 89 -14.83 0.96 -3.60
N CYS A 90 -15.76 1.92 -3.60
CA CYS A 90 -16.29 2.51 -4.85
C CYS A 90 -16.36 4.05 -4.86
N GLY A 91 -16.05 4.70 -3.76
CA GLY A 91 -16.19 6.14 -3.55
C GLY A 91 -15.08 6.94 -4.24
N LYS A 92 -15.44 8.07 -4.85
CA LYS A 92 -14.52 8.91 -5.62
C LYS A 92 -13.31 9.45 -4.86
N ASN A 93 -13.46 9.63 -3.54
CA ASN A 93 -12.38 10.11 -2.68
C ASN A 93 -11.69 8.98 -1.91
N SER A 94 -12.05 7.73 -2.19
CA SER A 94 -11.40 6.60 -1.55
C SER A 94 -9.97 6.44 -2.07
N PRO A 95 -8.97 6.39 -1.16
CA PRO A 95 -7.60 6.05 -1.52
C PRO A 95 -7.45 4.60 -2.02
N LEU A 96 -8.45 3.73 -1.81
CA LEU A 96 -8.41 2.33 -2.28
C LEU A 96 -9.04 2.13 -3.67
N PHE A 97 -9.84 3.10 -4.13
CA PHE A 97 -10.55 3.01 -5.41
C PHE A 97 -9.90 3.84 -6.52
N GLY A 98 -9.57 5.10 -6.23
CA GLY A 98 -8.79 5.95 -7.14
C GLY A 98 -9.46 6.30 -8.48
N LYS A 99 -10.79 6.25 -8.57
CA LYS A 99 -11.54 6.62 -9.77
C LYS A 99 -12.77 7.46 -9.44
N SER A 100 -13.32 8.17 -10.43
CA SER A 100 -14.44 9.09 -10.26
C SER A 100 -15.76 8.41 -9.89
N LYS A 101 -15.97 7.16 -10.33
CA LYS A 101 -17.15 6.34 -10.08
C LYS A 101 -16.87 4.87 -10.38
N LEU A 102 -17.64 3.97 -9.78
CA LEU A 102 -17.71 2.57 -10.17
C LEU A 102 -18.76 2.42 -11.28
N ALA A 103 -18.32 2.08 -12.50
CA ALA A 103 -19.22 1.92 -13.65
C ALA A 103 -19.41 0.44 -14.03
N LEU A 104 -19.43 -0.45 -13.02
CA LEU A 104 -19.46 -1.90 -13.25
C LEU A 104 -20.77 -2.33 -13.92
N PHE A 105 -21.91 -1.80 -13.45
CA PHE A 105 -23.21 -2.10 -14.01
C PHE A 105 -23.30 -1.65 -15.47
N GLU A 106 -22.88 -0.40 -15.74
CA GLU A 106 -22.84 0.17 -17.08
C GLU A 106 -21.99 -0.70 -18.02
N LYS A 107 -20.81 -1.14 -17.58
CA LYS A 107 -19.92 -2.00 -18.37
C LYS A 107 -20.56 -3.33 -18.80
N TYR A 108 -21.43 -3.89 -17.97
CA TYR A 108 -22.08 -5.17 -18.28
C TYR A 108 -23.38 -5.02 -19.07
N PHE A 109 -24.15 -3.95 -18.80
CA PHE A 109 -25.54 -3.88 -19.26
C PHE A 109 -25.86 -2.70 -20.16
N ILE A 110 -25.00 -1.69 -20.25
CA ILE A 110 -25.27 -0.45 -21.00
C ILE A 110 -24.19 -0.26 -22.07
N GLN A 111 -24.57 -0.12 -23.34
CA GLN A 111 -23.62 0.03 -24.45
C GLN A 111 -23.15 1.48 -24.68
N GLU A 112 -23.49 2.41 -23.78
CA GLU A 112 -23.13 3.82 -23.91
C GLU A 112 -21.74 4.14 -23.29
N SER A 113 -20.77 4.44 -24.17
CA SER A 113 -19.37 4.66 -23.81
C SER A 113 -19.14 5.79 -22.79
N LYS A 114 -19.96 6.86 -22.83
CA LYS A 114 -19.87 7.99 -21.89
C LYS A 114 -20.20 7.56 -20.46
N LEU A 115 -21.15 6.64 -20.29
CA LEU A 115 -21.57 6.14 -18.98
C LEU A 115 -20.55 5.15 -18.40
N ILE A 116 -19.84 4.43 -19.25
CA ILE A 116 -18.81 3.44 -18.88
C ILE A 116 -17.50 4.09 -18.39
N ASN A 117 -17.19 5.30 -18.83
CA ASN A 117 -15.88 5.89 -18.61
C ASN A 117 -15.63 6.22 -17.12
N GLU A 118 -14.56 5.64 -16.56
CA GLU A 118 -14.10 5.90 -15.19
C GLU A 118 -12.84 6.77 -15.24
N ILE A 119 -12.96 8.01 -14.78
CA ILE A 119 -11.83 8.94 -14.77
C ILE A 119 -10.96 8.62 -13.56
N LYS A 120 -9.68 8.36 -13.78
CA LYS A 120 -8.72 8.11 -12.70
C LYS A 120 -8.50 9.38 -11.86
N ASP A 121 -8.19 9.19 -10.59
CA ASP A 121 -7.76 10.28 -9.72
C ASP A 121 -6.53 11.01 -10.28
N SER A 122 -6.45 12.33 -10.04
CA SER A 122 -5.31 13.16 -10.45
C SER A 122 -3.97 12.62 -9.92
N TYR A 123 -4.00 11.88 -8.80
CA TYR A 123 -2.86 11.12 -8.28
C TYR A 123 -2.09 10.38 -9.37
N TYR A 124 -2.77 9.60 -10.21
CA TYR A 124 -2.10 8.75 -11.20
C TYR A 124 -1.39 9.53 -12.31
N LYS A 125 -1.73 10.81 -12.48
CA LYS A 125 -1.01 11.72 -13.38
C LYS A 125 0.21 12.33 -12.68
N TRP A 126 0.03 12.80 -11.45
CA TRP A 126 1.04 13.60 -10.75
C TRP A 126 2.12 12.75 -10.06
N ILE A 127 1.80 11.52 -9.65
CA ILE A 127 2.74 10.66 -8.92
C ILE A 127 4.00 10.31 -9.73
N GLU A 128 3.97 10.43 -11.05
CA GLU A 128 5.15 10.23 -11.90
C GLU A 128 6.18 11.36 -11.77
N GLN A 129 5.82 12.48 -11.13
CA GLN A 129 6.70 13.63 -10.90
C GLN A 129 7.43 13.50 -9.57
N GLU A 130 8.75 13.67 -9.59
CA GLU A 130 9.60 13.57 -8.39
C GLU A 130 9.13 14.49 -7.26
N GLN A 131 8.72 15.72 -7.58
CA GLN A 131 8.25 16.70 -6.60
C GLN A 131 6.97 16.24 -5.88
N THR A 132 6.07 15.56 -6.58
CA THR A 132 4.85 14.99 -5.97
C THR A 132 5.21 13.84 -5.03
N CYS A 133 6.13 12.95 -5.42
CA CYS A 133 6.63 11.91 -4.53
C CYS A 133 7.26 12.52 -3.26
N LYS A 134 8.11 13.53 -3.41
CA LYS A 134 8.75 14.24 -2.29
C LYS A 134 7.74 14.88 -1.35
N MET A 135 6.69 15.52 -1.90
CA MET A 135 5.59 16.09 -1.12
C MET A 135 4.86 15.00 -0.32
N ILE A 136 4.53 13.88 -0.94
CA ILE A 136 3.86 12.76 -0.26
C ILE A 136 4.75 12.20 0.84
N LEU A 137 6.03 11.89 0.57
CA LEU A 137 6.96 11.39 1.59
C LEU A 137 7.03 12.31 2.81
N LYS A 138 7.14 13.63 2.61
CA LYS A 138 7.10 14.62 3.71
C LYS A 138 5.80 14.57 4.49
N CYS A 139 4.65 14.42 3.82
CA CYS A 139 3.35 14.28 4.48
C CYS A 139 3.29 13.05 5.41
N PHE A 140 4.10 12.03 5.13
CA PHE A 140 4.23 10.81 5.94
C PHE A 140 5.41 10.85 6.92
N ASN A 141 6.01 12.03 7.15
CA ASN A 141 7.19 12.24 8.01
C ASN A 141 8.42 11.41 7.59
N LEU A 142 8.57 11.17 6.28
CA LEU A 142 9.72 10.50 5.71
C LEU A 142 10.69 11.49 5.06
N ASP A 143 11.96 11.09 4.98
CA ASP A 143 12.97 11.84 4.25
C ASP A 143 12.67 11.79 2.74
N SER A 144 12.33 12.94 2.16
CA SER A 144 12.05 13.06 0.74
C SER A 144 13.26 12.84 -0.18
N ASN A 145 14.48 12.84 0.38
CA ASN A 145 15.72 12.66 -0.37
C ASN A 145 16.27 11.23 -0.30
N THR A 146 15.74 10.37 0.56
CA THR A 146 16.17 8.97 0.65
C THR A 146 15.01 7.98 0.64
N GLY A 147 13.79 8.43 0.94
CA GLY A 147 12.60 7.59 0.93
C GLY A 147 12.08 7.27 -0.47
N HIS A 148 11.39 6.13 -0.54
CA HIS A 148 10.73 5.63 -1.74
C HIS A 148 9.25 5.39 -1.48
N ILE A 149 8.44 5.58 -2.52
CA ILE A 149 7.04 5.18 -2.54
C ILE A 149 6.94 3.85 -3.29
N ILE A 150 6.34 2.87 -2.64
CA ILE A 150 6.00 1.59 -3.22
C ILE A 150 4.48 1.55 -3.34
N ASN A 151 4.00 1.54 -4.57
CA ASN A 151 2.59 1.60 -4.87
C ASN A 151 2.14 0.41 -5.71
N GLY A 152 0.90 -0.05 -5.49
CA GLY A 152 0.30 -1.14 -6.22
C GLY A 152 -0.89 -0.69 -7.05
N HIS A 153 -1.92 -1.55 -7.09
CA HIS A 153 -3.24 -1.32 -7.67
C HIS A 153 -3.33 -1.25 -9.19
N MET A 154 -2.42 -0.53 -9.84
CA MET A 154 -2.37 -0.40 -11.29
C MET A 154 -1.30 -1.32 -11.90
N PRO A 155 -1.67 -2.28 -12.78
CA PRO A 155 -0.69 -3.14 -13.43
C PRO A 155 0.19 -2.32 -14.38
N VAL A 156 1.49 -2.62 -14.39
CA VAL A 156 2.50 -2.01 -15.26
C VAL A 156 2.36 -2.63 -16.66
N LYS A 157 2.08 -1.79 -17.65
CA LYS A 157 1.93 -2.23 -19.05
C LYS A 157 3.27 -2.24 -19.76
N THR A 158 4.13 -3.20 -19.45
CA THR A 158 5.48 -3.29 -20.03
C THR A 158 5.44 -3.44 -21.57
N VAL A 159 4.43 -4.12 -22.13
CA VAL A 159 4.21 -4.20 -23.59
C VAL A 159 3.99 -2.81 -24.22
N ALA A 160 3.42 -1.86 -23.48
CA ALA A 160 3.22 -0.48 -23.91
C ALA A 160 4.41 0.44 -23.59
N GLY A 161 5.56 -0.12 -23.15
CA GLY A 161 6.76 0.62 -22.78
C GLY A 161 6.73 1.26 -21.39
N GLU A 162 5.72 0.95 -20.56
CA GLU A 162 5.64 1.49 -19.20
C GLU A 162 6.72 0.88 -18.31
N LYS A 163 7.43 1.73 -17.56
CA LYS A 163 8.46 1.32 -16.61
C LYS A 163 7.88 1.22 -15.19
N PRO A 164 8.29 0.20 -14.42
CA PRO A 164 7.87 0.03 -13.02
C PRO A 164 8.49 1.10 -12.10
N VAL A 165 9.63 1.66 -12.49
CA VAL A 165 10.33 2.72 -11.75
C VAL A 165 10.05 4.06 -12.43
N LYS A 166 9.54 5.02 -11.66
CA LYS A 166 9.13 6.35 -12.12
C LYS A 166 9.67 7.42 -11.16
N ALA A 167 9.39 8.70 -11.48
CA ALA A 167 9.72 9.83 -10.62
C ALA A 167 11.20 9.87 -10.20
N ASN A 168 12.10 9.61 -11.15
CA ASN A 168 13.56 9.62 -10.93
C ASN A 168 14.00 8.66 -9.79
N GLY A 169 13.47 7.44 -9.78
CA GLY A 169 13.78 6.41 -8.78
C GLY A 169 12.96 6.50 -7.49
N ARG A 170 12.04 7.47 -7.36
CA ARG A 170 11.23 7.64 -6.13
C ARG A 170 9.99 6.79 -6.05
N LEU A 171 9.47 6.33 -7.18
CA LEU A 171 8.24 5.55 -7.24
C LEU A 171 8.53 4.19 -7.84
N TYR A 172 8.24 3.14 -7.07
CA TYR A 172 8.25 1.75 -7.50
C TYR A 172 6.81 1.25 -7.57
N VAL A 173 6.33 1.00 -8.78
CA VAL A 173 5.02 0.39 -9.02
C VAL A 173 5.21 -1.11 -9.08
N ILE A 174 4.69 -1.83 -8.09
CA ILE A 174 4.73 -3.29 -8.02
C ILE A 174 3.33 -3.84 -8.26
N ASP A 175 3.20 -4.78 -9.18
CA ASP A 175 1.94 -5.46 -9.45
C ASP A 175 2.05 -6.97 -9.21
N GLY A 176 0.92 -7.54 -8.78
CA GLY A 176 0.71 -8.98 -8.71
C GLY A 176 0.24 -9.50 -10.04
N GLY A 177 1.10 -9.50 -11.06
CA GLY A 177 0.80 -9.96 -12.41
C GLY A 177 0.54 -11.47 -12.55
N ILE A 178 0.32 -12.20 -11.46
CA ILE A 178 0.14 -13.66 -11.42
C ILE A 178 -1.19 -14.10 -12.07
N SER A 179 -2.15 -13.20 -12.22
CA SER A 179 -3.43 -13.52 -12.84
C SER A 179 -3.30 -13.64 -14.37
N LYS A 180 -3.68 -14.82 -14.90
CA LYS A 180 -3.66 -15.14 -16.34
C LYS A 180 -4.35 -14.08 -17.21
N SER A 181 -5.42 -13.43 -16.70
CA SER A 181 -6.18 -12.43 -17.44
C SER A 181 -5.42 -11.12 -17.69
N TYR A 182 -4.32 -10.87 -16.98
CA TYR A 182 -3.51 -9.65 -17.10
C TYR A 182 -2.26 -9.82 -17.98
N HIS A 183 -1.77 -11.05 -18.18
CA HIS A 183 -0.55 -11.32 -18.94
C HIS A 183 -0.57 -10.73 -20.37
N SER A 184 -1.73 -10.75 -21.05
CA SER A 184 -1.85 -10.18 -22.40
C SER A 184 -1.63 -8.66 -22.46
N LYS A 185 -1.79 -7.96 -21.33
CA LYS A 185 -1.63 -6.51 -21.23
C LYS A 185 -0.30 -6.11 -20.59
N THR A 186 0.19 -6.89 -19.62
CA THR A 186 1.43 -6.61 -18.88
C THR A 186 2.66 -7.15 -19.60
N GLY A 187 2.55 -8.33 -20.23
CA GLY A 187 3.67 -9.05 -20.83
C GLY A 187 4.61 -9.73 -19.81
N THR A 188 4.34 -9.58 -18.52
CA THR A 188 5.10 -10.13 -17.40
C THR A 188 4.15 -10.70 -16.34
N ALA A 189 4.68 -11.51 -15.42
CA ALA A 189 3.96 -11.97 -14.21
C ALA A 189 4.06 -10.99 -13.03
N GLY A 190 4.48 -9.76 -13.30
CA GLY A 190 4.63 -8.69 -12.33
C GLY A 190 6.03 -8.51 -11.79
N TYR A 191 6.14 -7.71 -10.72
CA TYR A 191 7.41 -7.26 -10.15
C TYR A 191 7.44 -7.49 -8.65
N THR A 192 8.61 -7.84 -8.12
CA THR A 192 8.89 -7.90 -6.69
C THR A 192 10.04 -6.98 -6.36
N LEU A 193 9.83 -6.12 -5.37
CA LEU A 193 10.89 -5.28 -4.81
C LEU A 193 11.55 -6.03 -3.65
N ILE A 194 12.87 -6.16 -3.71
CA ILE A 194 13.69 -6.81 -2.70
C ILE A 194 14.55 -5.73 -2.06
N PHE A 195 14.50 -5.62 -0.74
CA PHE A 195 15.30 -4.68 0.03
C PHE A 195 16.15 -5.46 1.03
N ASP A 196 17.47 -5.44 0.83
CA ASP A 196 18.44 -6.05 1.72
C ASP A 196 19.32 -4.99 2.42
N SER A 197 20.33 -5.44 3.17
CA SER A 197 21.19 -4.53 3.94
C SER A 197 22.03 -3.56 3.08
N GLN A 198 22.16 -3.79 1.78
CA GLN A 198 23.00 -3.01 0.87
C GLN A 198 22.26 -2.62 -0.41
N HIS A 199 21.28 -3.41 -0.86
CA HIS A 199 20.67 -3.22 -2.17
C HIS A 199 19.17 -3.05 -2.09
N LEU A 200 18.67 -2.18 -2.95
CA LEU A 200 17.28 -2.19 -3.40
C LEU A 200 17.27 -2.81 -4.80
N GLN A 201 16.56 -3.92 -4.98
CA GLN A 201 16.55 -4.69 -6.22
C GLN A 201 15.12 -4.87 -6.72
N LEU A 202 14.96 -4.88 -8.03
CA LEU A 202 13.69 -5.14 -8.69
C LEU A 202 13.77 -6.45 -9.46
N ALA A 203 12.97 -7.43 -9.04
CA ALA A 203 12.84 -8.71 -9.72
C ALA A 203 11.61 -8.69 -10.64
N LYS A 204 11.83 -8.90 -11.94
CA LYS A 204 10.79 -9.03 -12.96
C LYS A 204 10.48 -10.51 -13.20
N HIS A 205 9.22 -10.88 -13.02
CA HIS A 205 8.79 -12.27 -13.14
C HIS A 205 8.26 -12.57 -14.54
N LEU A 206 8.60 -13.77 -15.04
CA LEU A 206 8.08 -14.28 -16.30
C LEU A 206 6.73 -14.99 -16.07
N PRO A 207 5.77 -14.88 -17.02
CA PRO A 207 4.54 -15.66 -17.00
C PRO A 207 4.82 -17.15 -16.87
N TYR A 208 4.00 -17.84 -16.08
CA TYR A 208 4.07 -19.29 -15.95
C TYR A 208 3.83 -19.97 -17.32
N HIS A 209 4.68 -20.93 -17.65
CA HIS A 209 4.61 -21.71 -18.89
C HIS A 209 4.65 -23.21 -18.59
N ASP A 210 3.91 -24.03 -19.33
CA ASP A 210 3.77 -25.46 -19.03
C ASP A 210 5.11 -26.23 -19.14
N LEU A 211 6.01 -25.78 -20.02
CA LEU A 211 7.39 -26.30 -20.11
C LEU A 211 8.20 -26.15 -18.81
N ALA A 212 7.84 -25.21 -17.94
CA ALA A 212 8.47 -25.09 -16.61
C ALA A 212 8.04 -26.22 -15.67
N LYS A 213 6.85 -26.80 -15.88
CA LYS A 213 6.34 -27.94 -15.11
C LYS A 213 7.15 -29.21 -15.40
N ASP A 214 7.58 -29.35 -16.65
CA ASP A 214 8.38 -30.47 -17.12
C ASP A 214 9.89 -30.27 -16.89
N GLY A 215 10.28 -29.18 -16.22
CA GLY A 215 11.68 -28.84 -15.92
C GLY A 215 12.51 -28.40 -17.13
N LEU A 216 11.88 -28.23 -18.30
CA LEU A 216 12.53 -27.80 -19.54
C LEU A 216 12.76 -26.29 -19.63
N MET A 217 12.18 -25.52 -18.70
CA MET A 217 12.34 -24.06 -18.65
C MET A 217 12.48 -23.58 -17.21
N CYS A 218 13.53 -22.82 -16.92
CA CYS A 218 13.68 -22.16 -15.62
C CYS A 218 12.97 -20.81 -15.65
N LEU A 219 12.01 -20.61 -14.76
CA LEU A 219 11.34 -19.32 -14.55
C LEU A 219 12.14 -18.46 -13.56
N THR A 220 13.44 -18.28 -13.79
CA THR A 220 14.25 -17.39 -12.96
C THR A 220 13.85 -15.94 -13.25
N PRO A 221 13.53 -15.15 -12.22
CA PRO A 221 13.24 -13.73 -12.43
C PRO A 221 14.50 -12.97 -12.88
N GLU A 222 14.31 -11.98 -13.75
CA GLU A 222 15.35 -11.01 -14.10
C GLU A 222 15.48 -10.02 -12.94
N VAL A 223 16.66 -9.92 -12.31
CA VAL A 223 16.89 -9.05 -11.15
C VAL A 223 17.79 -7.88 -11.55
N GLU A 224 17.33 -6.65 -11.30
CA GLU A 224 18.07 -5.42 -11.50
C GLU A 224 18.37 -4.74 -10.15
N ILE A 225 19.62 -4.31 -9.94
CA ILE A 225 19.98 -3.52 -8.76
C ILE A 225 19.61 -2.06 -9.05
N MET A 226 18.64 -1.54 -8.31
CA MET A 226 18.14 -0.18 -8.47
C MET A 226 19.01 0.80 -7.68
N GLU A 227 19.39 0.43 -6.47
CA GLU A 227 20.20 1.26 -5.58
C GLU A 227 21.18 0.41 -4.79
N THR A 228 22.36 0.99 -4.51
CA THR A 228 23.37 0.42 -3.62
C THR A 228 23.67 1.42 -2.51
N ASN A 229 23.47 0.97 -1.29
CA ASN A 229 23.66 1.71 -0.05
C ASN A 229 24.87 1.17 0.71
N SER A 230 25.39 1.98 1.64
CA SER A 230 26.28 1.46 2.66
C SER A 230 25.53 0.44 3.52
N ARG A 231 26.25 -0.55 4.06
CA ARG A 231 25.62 -1.66 4.80
C ARG A 231 24.81 -1.15 5.99
N ILE A 232 23.49 -1.30 5.91
CA ILE A 232 22.52 -1.03 6.96
C ILE A 232 22.64 -2.13 8.02
N LYS A 233 22.79 -1.74 9.29
CA LYS A 233 22.81 -2.69 10.41
C LYS A 233 21.41 -2.84 10.98
N ASN A 234 21.13 -3.98 11.62
CA ASN A 234 19.82 -4.24 12.24
C ASN A 234 19.38 -3.13 13.21
N ARG A 235 20.33 -2.51 13.93
CA ARG A 235 20.05 -1.40 14.86
C ARG A 235 19.57 -0.12 14.17
N ASP A 236 19.94 0.07 12.90
CA ASP A 236 19.66 1.27 12.11
C ASP A 236 18.27 1.17 11.41
N CYS A 237 17.72 -0.05 11.30
CA CYS A 237 16.37 -0.31 10.83
C CYS A 237 15.31 0.15 11.84
N ASP A 238 14.06 0.31 11.39
CA ASP A 238 12.96 0.80 12.24
C ASP A 238 12.74 -0.10 13.47
N VAL A 239 12.80 -1.42 13.29
CA VAL A 239 12.72 -2.39 14.41
C VAL A 239 13.89 -2.22 15.37
N GLY A 240 15.10 -1.97 14.87
CA GLY A 240 16.29 -1.75 15.70
C GLY A 240 16.21 -0.48 16.53
N LYS A 241 15.66 0.60 15.95
CA LYS A 241 15.40 1.86 16.66
C LYS A 241 14.37 1.66 17.76
N GLU A 242 13.28 0.94 17.48
CA GLU A 242 12.25 0.63 18.47
C GLU A 242 12.79 -0.23 19.61
N LEU A 243 13.56 -1.29 19.32
CA LEU A 243 14.22 -2.11 20.34
C LEU A 243 15.20 -1.28 21.19
N SER A 244 15.91 -0.35 20.58
CA SER A 244 16.83 0.55 21.30
C SER A 244 16.07 1.50 22.23
N ARG A 245 14.90 1.99 21.80
CA ARG A 245 13.99 2.80 22.64
C ARG A 245 13.47 1.98 23.81
N GLN A 246 12.96 0.77 23.57
CA GLN A 246 12.49 -0.13 24.63
C GLN A 246 13.60 -0.48 25.63
N LEU A 247 14.83 -0.70 25.16
CA LEU A 247 15.99 -0.91 26.03
C LEU A 247 16.22 0.30 26.95
N GLN A 248 16.09 1.51 26.42
CA GLN A 248 16.24 2.75 27.19
C GLN A 248 15.12 2.89 28.22
N ASP A 249 13.86 2.68 27.83
CA ASP A 249 12.70 2.70 28.73
C ASP A 249 12.90 1.69 29.89
N LEU A 250 13.40 0.49 29.60
CA LEU A 250 13.68 -0.53 30.62
C LEU A 250 14.82 -0.13 31.55
N LYS A 251 15.87 0.54 31.06
CA LYS A 251 16.96 1.06 31.89
C LYS A 251 16.46 2.15 32.85
N GLU A 252 15.60 3.03 32.37
CA GLU A 252 14.98 4.08 33.18
C GLU A 252 14.06 3.48 34.25
N LEU A 253 13.25 2.48 33.89
CA LEU A 253 12.42 1.75 34.83
C LEU A 253 13.26 1.06 35.92
N LEU A 254 14.34 0.38 35.53
CA LEU A 254 15.26 -0.28 36.47
C LEU A 254 15.93 0.74 37.40
N PHE A 255 16.34 1.90 36.87
CA PHE A 255 16.89 2.99 37.68
C PHE A 255 15.86 3.51 38.69
N ALA A 256 14.63 3.78 38.25
CA ALA A 256 13.56 4.27 39.10
C ALA A 256 13.22 3.27 40.21
N TYR A 257 13.20 1.98 39.91
CA TYR A 257 12.98 0.91 40.90
C TYR A 257 14.12 0.85 41.93
N ARG A 258 15.38 0.83 41.48
CA ARG A 258 16.56 0.77 42.36
C ARG A 258 16.70 1.97 43.30
N ASN A 259 16.23 3.14 42.87
CA ASN A 259 16.25 4.36 43.67
C ASN A 259 14.95 4.58 44.47
N GLY A 260 14.02 3.63 44.47
CA GLY A 260 12.77 3.71 45.22
C GLY A 260 11.78 4.76 44.70
N ILE A 261 11.98 5.27 43.48
CA ILE A 261 11.05 6.20 42.81
C ILE A 261 9.76 5.47 42.42
N ILE A 262 9.89 4.21 41.99
CA ILE A 262 8.77 3.30 41.73
C ILE A 262 8.88 2.14 42.71
N LYS A 263 7.79 1.86 43.43
CA LYS A 263 7.70 0.72 44.36
C LYS A 263 7.24 -0.53 43.62
N GLU A 264 7.75 -1.68 44.03
CA GLU A 264 7.19 -2.97 43.65
C GLU A 264 5.72 -3.05 44.07
N LYS A 265 4.87 -3.62 43.22
CA LYS A 265 3.48 -3.92 43.51
C LYS A 265 3.28 -5.41 43.52
#